data_AF-A0A3B9ZE62-F1
#
_entry.id   AF-A0A3B9ZE62-F1
#
_cell.length_a   1.000
_cell.length_b   1.000
_cell.length_c   1.000
_cell.angle_alpha   90.00
_cell.angle_beta   90.00
_cell.angle_gamma   90.00
#
_symmetry.space_group_name_H-M   'P 1'
#
loop_
_entity.id
_entity.type
_entity.pdbx_description
1 polymer ?
#
loop_
_entity_poly.entity_id
_entity_poly.type
_entity_poly.pdbx_seq_one_letter_code
_entity_poly.pdbx_strand_id
1 'polypeptide(L)'
;MKEKLDAIRKEAIQKMEQADTLDKLNEIRVAYLGKKGELTEVLKGMKDVSKEDRPKVGALVNDTRNALESKLESVRAKLTLKVREAKMKAEVIDVTLPAKKNNMGHSHPNTVALEEIERIFVGMGYEVVEGPEVEYDYYNFEALNIPANHPAKDEQDT
;
A
#
# COMPACT_ATOMS: atom_id res chain seq x y z
N MET A 1 -4.66 -40.43 34.01
CA MET A 1 -4.22 -39.08 33.56
C MET A 1 -3.95 -39.02 32.06
N LYS A 2 -3.24 -39.99 31.47
CA LYS A 2 -3.03 -40.07 30.00
C LYS A 2 -4.32 -40.00 29.17
N GLU A 3 -5.30 -40.85 29.47
CA GLU A 3 -6.57 -40.87 28.73
C GLU A 3 -7.36 -39.56 28.80
N LYS A 4 -7.31 -38.87 29.95
CA LYS A 4 -7.94 -37.55 30.12
C LYS A 4 -7.25 -36.47 29.28
N LEU A 5 -5.92 -36.48 29.20
CA LEU A 5 -5.15 -35.55 28.36
C LEU A 5 -5.40 -35.79 26.87
N ASP A 6 -5.47 -37.06 26.45
CA ASP A 6 -5.78 -37.40 25.05
C ASP A 6 -7.22 -37.04 24.67
N ALA A 7 -8.18 -37.19 25.58
CA ALA A 7 -9.56 -36.74 25.38
C ALA A 7 -9.64 -35.22 25.22
N ILE A 8 -9.02 -34.45 26.13
CA ILE A 8 -8.96 -32.99 26.06
C ILE A 8 -8.30 -32.54 24.75
N ARG A 9 -7.21 -33.20 24.34
CA ARG A 9 -6.52 -32.90 23.08
C ARG A 9 -7.43 -33.09 21.88
N LYS A 10 -8.13 -34.22 21.78
CA LYS A 10 -9.04 -34.51 20.66
C LYS A 10 -10.21 -33.53 20.61
N GLU A 11 -10.84 -33.27 21.75
CA GLU A 11 -11.99 -32.38 21.84
C GLU A 11 -11.62 -30.93 21.51
N ALA A 12 -10.49 -30.44 22.04
CA ALA A 12 -10.01 -29.10 21.74
C ALA A 12 -9.64 -28.94 20.26
N ILE A 13 -8.97 -29.94 19.66
CA ILE A 13 -8.67 -29.91 18.21
C ILE A 13 -9.94 -29.90 17.38
N GLN A 14 -10.94 -30.73 17.72
CA GLN A 14 -12.21 -30.79 17.01
C GLN A 14 -12.97 -29.46 17.10
N LYS A 15 -13.04 -28.85 18.29
CA LYS A 15 -13.67 -27.53 18.48
C LYS A 15 -12.91 -26.43 17.73
N MET A 16 -11.57 -26.47 17.70
CA MET A 16 -10.78 -25.53 16.91
C MET A 16 -11.04 -25.68 15.40
N GLU A 17 -11.24 -26.89 14.89
CA GLU A 17 -11.56 -27.12 13.48
C GLU A 17 -12.98 -26.65 13.10
N GLN A 18 -13.91 -26.69 14.05
CA GLN A 18 -15.29 -26.22 13.88
C GLN A 18 -15.45 -24.71 14.16
N ALA A 19 -14.38 -24.02 14.55
CA ALA A 19 -14.44 -22.59 14.85
C ALA A 19 -14.51 -21.76 13.56
N ASP A 20 -15.65 -21.12 13.31
CA ASP A 20 -15.86 -20.30 12.11
C ASP A 20 -15.44 -18.83 12.26
N THR A 21 -15.19 -18.37 13.48
CA THR A 21 -14.83 -16.97 13.77
C THR A 21 -13.61 -16.87 14.68
N LEU A 22 -12.89 -15.75 14.57
CA LEU A 22 -11.76 -15.45 15.45
C LEU A 22 -12.19 -15.34 16.92
N ASP A 23 -13.41 -14.87 17.19
CA ASP A 23 -13.95 -14.76 18.54
C ASP A 23 -14.21 -16.14 19.15
N LYS A 24 -14.86 -17.05 18.41
CA LYS A 24 -15.04 -18.45 18.83
C LYS A 24 -13.71 -19.15 19.07
N LEU A 25 -12.71 -18.90 18.22
CA LEU A 25 -11.37 -19.45 18.42
C LEU A 25 -10.70 -18.92 19.70
N ASN A 26 -10.92 -17.65 20.05
CA ASN A 26 -10.43 -17.06 21.29
C ASN A 26 -11.15 -17.62 22.53
N GLU A 27 -12.46 -17.87 22.45
CA GLU A 27 -13.22 -18.55 23.51
C GLU A 27 -12.65 -19.94 23.78
N ILE A 28 -12.40 -20.72 22.72
CA ILE A 28 -11.77 -22.05 22.80
C ILE A 28 -10.36 -21.94 23.42
N ARG A 29 -9.57 -20.93 23.03
CA ARG A 29 -8.26 -20.68 23.65
C ARG A 29 -8.36 -20.49 25.15
N VAL A 30 -9.32 -19.68 25.60
CA VAL A 30 -9.50 -19.36 27.02
C VAL A 30 -9.99 -20.60 27.79
N ALA A 31 -10.92 -21.37 27.21
CA ALA A 31 -11.47 -22.59 27.81
C ALA A 31 -10.43 -23.68 28.04
N TYR A 32 -9.48 -23.87 27.11
CA TYR A 32 -8.50 -24.96 27.20
C TYR A 32 -7.12 -24.53 27.71
N LEU A 33 -6.60 -23.38 27.25
CA LEU A 33 -5.24 -22.90 27.53
C LEU A 33 -5.20 -21.74 28.56
N GLY A 34 -6.36 -21.23 29.01
CA GLY A 34 -6.44 -20.11 29.94
C GLY A 34 -5.97 -20.42 31.37
N LYS A 35 -5.94 -19.38 32.23
CA LYS A 35 -5.54 -19.48 33.65
C LYS A 35 -6.45 -20.41 34.49
N LYS A 36 -7.69 -20.60 34.05
CA LYS A 36 -8.68 -21.56 34.58
C LYS A 36 -9.07 -22.62 33.53
N GLY A 37 -8.25 -22.80 32.49
CA GLY A 37 -8.57 -23.76 31.43
C GLY A 37 -8.33 -25.19 31.87
N GLU A 38 -9.00 -26.13 31.20
CA GLU A 38 -8.96 -27.57 31.54
C GLU A 38 -7.53 -28.11 31.63
N LEU A 39 -6.63 -27.67 30.74
CA LEU A 39 -5.22 -28.09 30.76
C LEU A 39 -4.47 -27.55 31.99
N THR A 40 -4.80 -26.33 32.42
CA THR A 40 -4.23 -25.68 33.62
C THR A 40 -4.79 -26.29 34.91
N GLU A 41 -6.03 -26.78 34.91
CA GLU A 41 -6.61 -27.53 36.03
C GLU A 41 -5.96 -28.91 36.18
N VAL A 42 -5.72 -29.61 35.08
CA VAL A 42 -4.96 -30.88 35.09
C VAL A 42 -3.54 -30.68 35.64
N LEU A 43 -2.89 -29.56 35.31
CA LEU A 43 -1.59 -29.18 35.88
C LEU A 43 -1.64 -28.94 37.40
N LYS A 44 -2.71 -28.33 37.92
CA LYS A 44 -2.87 -28.12 39.38
C LYS A 44 -3.10 -29.45 40.12
N GLY A 45 -3.79 -30.40 39.48
CA GLY A 45 -3.97 -31.77 39.98
C GLY A 45 -2.68 -32.62 40.02
N MET A 46 -1.55 -32.13 39.48
CA MET A 46 -0.26 -32.83 39.58
C MET A 46 0.34 -32.86 41.00
N LYS A 47 -0.20 -32.09 41.95
CA LYS A 47 0.22 -32.13 43.37
C LYS A 47 0.09 -33.54 43.96
N ASP A 48 -0.90 -34.31 43.50
CA ASP A 48 -1.24 -35.64 44.03
C ASP A 48 -0.51 -36.80 43.31
N VAL A 49 0.39 -36.51 42.37
CA VAL A 49 1.14 -37.52 41.60
C VAL A 49 2.44 -37.91 42.32
N SER A 50 2.75 -39.21 42.33
CA SER A 50 3.99 -39.80 42.84
C SER A 50 5.25 -39.15 42.22
N LYS A 51 6.32 -39.01 43.00
CA LYS A 51 7.57 -38.34 42.55
C LYS A 51 8.19 -38.98 41.29
N GLU A 52 7.98 -40.27 41.10
CA GLU A 52 8.53 -41.06 39.98
C GLU A 52 7.78 -40.86 38.66
N ASP A 53 6.48 -40.55 38.70
CA ASP A 53 5.65 -40.37 37.49
C ASP A 53 5.47 -38.89 37.08
N ARG A 54 5.81 -37.93 37.96
CA ARG A 54 5.76 -36.49 37.69
C ARG A 54 6.50 -36.06 36.40
N PRO A 55 7.72 -36.58 36.09
CA PRO A 55 8.43 -36.19 34.87
C PRO A 55 7.70 -36.64 33.58
N LYS A 56 7.16 -37.86 33.58
CA LYS A 56 6.46 -38.42 32.42
C LYS A 56 5.14 -37.69 32.16
N VAL A 57 4.40 -37.35 33.21
CA VAL A 57 3.13 -36.61 33.10
C VAL A 57 3.40 -35.15 32.69
N GLY A 58 4.44 -34.51 33.21
CA GLY A 58 4.81 -33.15 32.83
C GLY A 58 5.20 -33.02 31.35
N ALA A 59 5.94 -33.99 30.82
CA ALA A 59 6.28 -34.05 29.39
C ALA A 59 5.02 -34.14 28.52
N LEU A 60 4.11 -35.06 28.83
CA LEU A 60 2.86 -35.25 28.08
C LEU A 60 1.96 -34.01 28.09
N VAL A 61 1.91 -33.29 29.21
CA VAL A 61 1.14 -32.04 29.29
C VAL A 61 1.75 -30.95 28.43
N ASN A 62 3.07 -30.80 28.42
CA ASN A 62 3.75 -29.84 27.56
C ASN A 62 3.59 -30.20 26.08
N ASP A 63 3.70 -31.48 25.72
CA ASP A 63 3.46 -31.95 24.36
C ASP A 63 2.03 -31.65 23.91
N THR A 64 1.06 -31.87 24.80
CA THR A 64 -0.36 -31.56 24.54
C THR A 64 -0.58 -30.05 24.40
N ARG A 65 0.03 -29.22 25.26
CA ARG A 65 0.00 -27.76 25.14
C ARG A 65 0.55 -27.31 23.79
N ASN A 66 1.73 -27.77 23.42
CA ASN A 66 2.40 -27.40 22.17
C ASN A 66 1.57 -27.81 20.94
N ALA A 67 0.96 -29.00 20.97
CA ALA A 67 0.08 -29.46 19.90
C ALA A 67 -1.17 -28.58 19.74
N LEU A 68 -1.78 -28.16 20.87
CA LEU A 68 -2.94 -27.27 20.87
C LEU A 68 -2.59 -25.86 20.42
N GLU A 69 -1.46 -25.31 20.88
CA GLU A 69 -0.97 -23.99 20.45
C GLU A 69 -0.65 -23.97 18.95
N SER A 70 0.05 -25.00 18.46
CA SER A 70 0.36 -25.13 17.02
C SER A 70 -0.92 -25.24 16.17
N LYS A 71 -1.90 -26.04 16.60
CA LYS A 71 -3.16 -26.17 15.89
C LYS A 71 -3.96 -24.87 15.91
N LEU A 72 -4.02 -24.20 17.06
CA LEU A 72 -4.70 -22.92 17.22
C LEU A 72 -4.12 -21.86 16.30
N GLU A 73 -2.79 -21.76 16.23
CA GLU A 73 -2.12 -20.79 15.34
C GLU A 73 -2.41 -21.10 13.87
N SER A 74 -2.41 -22.39 13.49
CA SER A 74 -2.79 -22.81 12.12
C SER A 74 -4.22 -22.42 11.76
N VAL A 75 -5.19 -22.65 12.64
CA VAL A 75 -6.60 -22.29 12.42
C VAL A 75 -6.76 -20.77 12.39
N ARG A 76 -6.10 -20.06 13.31
CA ARG A 76 -6.11 -18.59 13.38
C ARG A 76 -5.58 -17.98 12.08
N ALA A 77 -4.46 -18.47 11.57
CA ALA A 77 -3.88 -18.01 10.32
C ALA A 77 -4.87 -18.21 9.15
N LYS A 78 -5.51 -19.37 9.05
CA LYS A 78 -6.53 -19.67 8.02
C LYS A 78 -7.73 -18.73 8.11
N LEU A 79 -8.30 -18.53 9.29
CA LEU A 79 -9.44 -17.63 9.49
C LEU A 79 -9.08 -16.18 9.19
N THR A 80 -7.91 -15.73 9.63
CA THR A 80 -7.41 -14.37 9.36
C THR A 80 -7.25 -14.14 7.86
N LEU A 81 -6.70 -15.12 7.14
CA LEU A 81 -6.54 -15.05 5.68
C LEU A 81 -7.89 -14.99 4.98
N LYS A 82 -8.87 -15.82 5.37
CA LYS A 82 -10.24 -15.76 4.84
C LYS A 82 -10.91 -14.41 5.06
N VAL A 83 -10.82 -13.85 6.27
CA VAL A 83 -11.40 -12.53 6.60
C VAL A 83 -10.72 -11.44 5.76
N ARG A 84 -9.41 -11.50 5.61
CA ARG A 84 -8.65 -10.55 4.79
C ARG A 84 -9.07 -10.64 3.32
N GLU A 85 -9.18 -11.84 2.76
CA GLU A 85 -9.62 -12.04 1.37
C GLU A 85 -11.05 -11.54 1.14
N ALA A 86 -11.96 -11.80 2.08
CA ALA A 86 -13.33 -11.28 2.00
C ALA A 86 -13.34 -9.75 2.00
N LYS A 87 -12.55 -9.11 2.87
CA LYS A 87 -12.40 -7.66 2.92
C LYS A 87 -11.81 -7.10 1.62
N MET A 88 -10.75 -7.71 1.11
CA MET A 88 -10.12 -7.31 -0.16
C MET A 88 -11.08 -7.42 -1.34
N LYS A 89 -11.94 -8.46 -1.39
CA LYS A 89 -12.97 -8.60 -2.41
C LYS A 89 -14.08 -7.54 -2.30
N ALA A 90 -14.46 -7.16 -1.09
CA ALA A 90 -15.47 -6.13 -0.86
C ALA A 90 -14.97 -4.72 -1.21
N GLU A 91 -13.68 -4.48 -1.06
CA GLU A 91 -13.02 -3.18 -1.32
C GLU A 91 -12.47 -3.06 -2.77
N VAL A 92 -12.83 -3.98 -3.67
CA VAL A 92 -12.44 -3.88 -5.08
C VAL A 92 -13.11 -2.66 -5.71
N ILE A 93 -12.30 -1.76 -6.22
CA ILE A 93 -12.72 -0.58 -6.98
C ILE A 93 -12.30 -0.72 -8.44
N ASP A 94 -13.03 -0.06 -9.34
CA ASP A 94 -12.62 0.08 -10.73
C ASP A 94 -11.51 1.15 -10.84
N VAL A 95 -10.29 0.67 -11.07
CA VAL A 95 -9.09 1.52 -11.21
C VAL A 95 -9.04 2.29 -12.53
N THR A 96 -9.95 2.00 -13.48
CA THR A 96 -10.02 2.68 -14.79
C THR A 96 -10.95 3.89 -14.78
N LEU A 97 -11.72 4.08 -13.71
CA LEU A 97 -12.64 5.21 -13.61
C LEU A 97 -11.89 6.56 -13.71
N PRO A 98 -12.46 7.53 -14.44
CA PRO A 98 -11.84 8.84 -14.59
C PRO A 98 -11.76 9.54 -13.23
N ALA A 99 -10.53 9.85 -12.82
CA ALA A 99 -10.30 10.66 -11.63
C ALA A 99 -10.70 12.12 -11.88
N LYS A 100 -11.04 12.83 -10.82
CA LYS A 100 -11.19 14.29 -10.86
C LYS A 100 -9.80 14.91 -11.07
N LYS A 101 -9.53 15.41 -12.28
CA LYS A 101 -8.28 16.09 -12.64
C LYS A 101 -8.45 17.59 -12.55
N ASN A 102 -7.37 18.28 -12.21
CA ASN A 102 -7.31 19.73 -12.39
C ASN A 102 -7.19 20.06 -13.88
N ASN A 103 -7.82 21.15 -14.30
CA ASN A 103 -7.68 21.64 -15.66
C ASN A 103 -6.25 22.18 -15.85
N MET A 104 -5.49 21.59 -16.77
CA MET A 104 -4.22 22.15 -17.22
C MET A 104 -4.49 23.17 -18.32
N GLY A 105 -3.79 24.30 -18.27
CA GLY A 105 -3.77 25.27 -19.36
C GLY A 105 -3.00 24.76 -20.57
N HIS A 106 -3.04 25.53 -21.66
CA HIS A 106 -2.28 25.27 -22.88
C HIS A 106 -1.49 26.53 -23.24
N SER A 107 -0.31 26.35 -23.84
CA SER A 107 0.46 27.46 -24.41
C SER A 107 -0.28 28.04 -25.62
N HIS A 108 -0.13 29.35 -25.84
CA HIS A 108 -0.69 30.01 -27.01
C HIS A 108 -0.02 29.47 -28.29
N PRO A 109 -0.74 29.25 -29.40
CA PRO A 109 -0.16 28.69 -30.62
C PRO A 109 1.04 29.47 -31.17
N ASN A 110 1.00 30.81 -31.10
CA ASN A 110 2.14 31.64 -31.52
C ASN A 110 3.39 31.42 -30.66
N THR A 111 3.22 31.20 -29.35
CA THR A 111 4.34 30.88 -28.45
C THR A 111 4.94 29.53 -28.80
N VAL A 112 4.11 28.53 -29.12
CA VAL A 112 4.60 27.21 -29.55
C VAL A 112 5.43 27.32 -30.83
N ALA A 113 4.95 28.08 -31.81
CA ALA A 113 5.68 28.31 -33.06
C ALA A 113 6.98 29.08 -32.86
N LEU A 114 6.97 30.13 -32.01
CA LEU A 114 8.15 30.90 -31.66
C LEU A 114 9.21 30.03 -30.99
N GLU A 115 8.84 29.28 -29.95
CA GLU A 115 9.74 28.38 -29.21
C GLU A 115 10.32 27.26 -30.11
N GLU A 116 9.55 26.80 -31.10
CA GLU A 116 10.04 25.81 -32.07
C GLU A 116 11.12 26.41 -32.97
N ILE A 117 10.90 27.61 -33.50
CA ILE A 117 11.88 28.32 -34.33
C ILE A 117 13.14 28.63 -33.51
N GLU A 118 12.99 29.20 -32.31
CA GLU A 118 14.10 29.50 -31.41
C GLU A 118 14.95 28.26 -31.14
N ARG A 119 14.31 27.12 -30.84
CA ARG A 119 15.00 25.86 -30.58
C ARG A 119 15.87 25.41 -31.76
N ILE A 120 15.38 25.56 -32.99
CA ILE A 120 16.12 25.18 -34.20
C ILE A 120 17.39 26.03 -34.33
N PHE A 121 17.25 27.36 -34.23
CA PHE A 121 18.37 28.29 -34.42
C PHE A 121 19.37 28.28 -33.25
N VAL A 122 18.89 28.15 -32.02
CA VAL A 122 19.77 27.92 -30.85
C VAL A 122 20.56 26.61 -31.02
N GLY A 123 19.94 25.56 -31.56
CA GLY A 123 20.62 24.32 -31.91
C GLY A 123 21.73 24.48 -32.96
N MET A 124 21.67 25.54 -33.78
CA MET A 124 22.69 25.92 -34.76
C MET A 124 23.77 26.87 -34.18
N GLY A 125 23.63 27.29 -32.92
CA GLY A 125 24.58 28.19 -32.24
C GLY A 125 24.21 29.67 -32.28
N TYR A 126 22.98 30.02 -32.68
CA TYR A 126 22.47 31.39 -32.56
C TYR A 126 22.00 31.69 -31.12
N GLU A 127 21.96 32.97 -30.76
CA GLU A 127 21.47 33.46 -29.47
C GLU A 127 20.17 34.25 -29.68
N VAL A 128 19.23 34.11 -28.74
CA VAL A 128 17.96 34.85 -28.74
C VAL A 128 18.18 36.20 -28.06
N VAL A 129 17.84 37.29 -28.75
CA VAL A 129 17.95 38.66 -28.24
C VAL A 129 16.61 39.37 -28.44
N GLU A 130 16.10 39.98 -27.38
CA GLU A 130 14.88 40.79 -27.40
C GLU A 130 15.22 42.29 -27.41
N GLY A 131 14.32 43.09 -27.98
CA GLY A 131 14.42 44.54 -28.06
C GLY A 131 13.11 45.24 -27.66
N PRO A 132 13.09 46.58 -27.57
CA PRO A 132 11.88 47.33 -27.28
C PRO A 132 10.88 47.25 -28.46
N GLU A 133 9.58 47.26 -28.17
CA GLU A 133 8.53 47.28 -29.21
C GLU A 133 8.39 48.67 -29.85
N VAL A 134 8.70 49.74 -29.11
CA VAL A 134 8.71 51.11 -29.62
C VAL A 134 10.16 51.49 -29.91
N GLU A 135 10.43 51.77 -31.18
CA GLU A 135 11.79 51.96 -31.68
C GLU A 135 11.98 53.35 -32.32
N TYR A 136 13.23 53.81 -32.39
CA TYR A 136 13.57 55.07 -33.07
C TYR A 136 13.66 54.91 -34.59
N ASP A 137 13.30 55.95 -35.36
CA ASP A 137 13.38 55.97 -36.83
C ASP A 137 14.76 55.56 -37.36
N TYR A 138 15.81 55.94 -36.64
CA TYR A 138 17.18 55.56 -36.96
C TYR A 138 17.40 54.04 -36.96
N TYR A 139 16.95 53.31 -35.94
CA TYR A 139 17.19 51.86 -35.83
C TYR A 139 16.25 51.05 -36.71
N ASN A 140 15.00 51.50 -36.90
CA ASN A 140 14.03 50.80 -37.73
C ASN A 140 14.26 51.00 -39.24
N PHE A 141 14.88 52.13 -39.65
CA PHE A 141 15.03 52.48 -41.05
C PHE A 141 16.44 52.93 -41.47
N GLU A 142 16.96 54.03 -40.92
CA GLU A 142 18.17 54.67 -41.47
C GLU A 142 19.39 53.75 -41.37
N ALA A 143 19.56 53.06 -40.23
CA ALA A 143 20.65 52.09 -40.00
C ALA A 143 20.54 50.83 -40.88
N LEU A 144 19.34 50.54 -41.41
CA LEU A 144 19.07 49.44 -42.34
C LEU A 144 19.14 49.89 -43.82
N ASN A 145 19.73 51.07 -44.07
CA ASN A 145 19.90 51.67 -45.40
C ASN A 145 18.57 52.06 -46.08
N ILE A 146 17.57 52.46 -45.29
CA ILE A 146 16.27 52.96 -45.76
C ILE A 146 16.20 54.47 -45.47
N PRO A 147 16.58 55.35 -46.42
CA PRO A 147 16.55 56.80 -46.22
C PRO A 147 15.10 57.34 -46.17
N ALA A 148 14.95 58.59 -45.73
CA ALA A 148 13.65 59.24 -45.51
C ALA A 148 12.70 59.22 -46.74
N ASN A 149 13.22 59.23 -47.96
CA ASN A 149 12.41 59.24 -49.19
C ASN A 149 12.27 57.86 -49.84
N HIS A 150 12.56 56.77 -49.11
CA HIS A 150 12.47 55.42 -49.63
C HIS A 150 11.03 54.89 -49.54
N PRO A 151 10.44 54.33 -50.61
CA PRO A 151 9.05 53.85 -50.61
C PRO A 151 8.72 52.86 -49.47
N ALA A 152 9.70 52.08 -49.03
CA ALA A 152 9.54 51.15 -47.91
C ALA A 152 9.12 51.80 -46.58
N LYS A 153 9.38 53.11 -46.37
CA LYS A 153 8.86 53.83 -45.18
C LYS A 153 7.34 54.03 -45.26
N ASP A 154 6.81 54.26 -46.45
CA ASP A 154 5.37 54.45 -46.67
C ASP A 154 4.62 53.11 -46.81
N GLU A 155 5.27 52.08 -47.37
CA GLU A 155 4.66 50.75 -47.58
C GLU A 155 4.55 49.90 -46.29
N GLN A 156 5.40 50.17 -45.30
CA GLN A 156 5.39 49.43 -44.02
C GLN A 156 4.31 49.92 -43.05
N ASP A 157 3.51 50.94 -43.41
CA ASP A 157 2.39 51.50 -42.64
C ASP A 157 2.75 51.65 -41.14
N THR A 158 3.93 52.23 -40.90
CA THR A 158 4.58 52.35 -39.58
C THR A 158 4.11 53.58 -38.81
#